data_AF-A0A927F3E8-F1
#
_entry.id   AF-A0A927F3E8-F1
#
_cell.length_a   1.000
_cell.length_b   1.000
_cell.length_c   1.000
_cell.angle_alpha   90.00
_cell.angle_beta   90.00
_cell.angle_gamma   90.00
#
_symmetry.space_group_name_H-M   'P 1'
#
loop_
_entity.id
_entity.type
_entity.pdbx_description
1 polymer ?
#
loop_
_entity_poly.entity_id
_entity_poly.type
_entity_poly.pdbx_seq_one_letter_code
_entity_poly.pdbx_strand_id
1 'polypeptide(L)'
;MRHIDSADLAVRALDGDAARLPAREAAHLRDCPSCARELASYRRVVQAGRTAEAADVPTPPPPSVWDAVLAGIEDDASGGDGPPP
;
A
#
# COMPACT_ATOMS: atom_id res chain seq x y z
N MET A 1 9.37 -24.34 3.25
CA MET A 1 9.36 -23.63 1.96
C MET A 1 9.17 -22.14 2.26
N ARG A 2 9.82 -21.22 1.52
CA ARG A 2 9.76 -19.77 1.77
C ARG A 2 8.58 -19.14 1.03
N HIS A 3 7.99 -18.08 1.58
CA HIS A 3 6.99 -17.26 0.87
C HIS A 3 7.59 -16.63 -0.39
N ILE A 4 6.72 -16.34 -1.35
CA ILE A 4 7.06 -15.59 -2.56
C ILE A 4 7.42 -14.17 -2.17
N ASP A 5 8.37 -13.57 -2.88
CA ASP A 5 8.74 -12.19 -2.65
C ASP A 5 7.55 -11.25 -2.91
N SER A 6 7.40 -10.23 -2.08
CA SER A 6 6.32 -9.25 -2.19
C SER A 6 6.35 -8.53 -3.54
N ALA A 7 7.54 -8.22 -4.07
CA ALA A 7 7.68 -7.57 -5.38
C ALA A 7 7.21 -8.49 -6.52
N ASP A 8 7.51 -9.79 -6.45
CA ASP A 8 7.05 -10.77 -7.44
C ASP A 8 5.52 -10.92 -7.40
N LEU A 9 4.91 -10.89 -6.20
CA LEU A 9 3.45 -10.88 -6.06
C LEU A 9 2.83 -9.59 -6.61
N ALA A 10 3.50 -8.44 -6.46
CA ALA A 10 3.04 -7.17 -7.01
C ALA A 10 3.10 -7.15 -8.55
N VAL A 11 4.21 -7.61 -9.14
CA VAL A 11 4.35 -7.79 -10.59
C VAL A 11 3.27 -8.75 -11.11
N ARG A 12 3.03 -9.85 -10.41
CA ARG A 12 1.96 -10.81 -10.74
C ARG A 12 0.56 -10.18 -10.67
N ALA A 13 0.32 -9.25 -9.74
CA ALA A 13 -0.95 -8.53 -9.65
C ALA A 13 -1.14 -7.54 -10.81
N LEU A 14 -0.07 -6.87 -11.23
CA LEU A 14 -0.05 -5.92 -12.34
C LEU A 14 -0.28 -6.62 -13.67
N ASP A 15 0.58 -7.59 -14.01
CA ASP A 15 0.59 -8.21 -15.35
C ASP A 15 -0.33 -9.43 -15.44
N GLY A 16 -0.99 -9.80 -14.33
CA GLY A 16 -1.86 -10.96 -14.27
C GLY A 16 -1.13 -12.21 -14.71
N ASP A 17 -1.76 -12.98 -15.61
CA ASP A 17 -1.20 -14.26 -16.06
C ASP A 17 0.08 -14.14 -16.90
N ALA A 18 0.38 -12.95 -17.44
CA ALA A 18 1.57 -12.68 -18.25
C ALA A 18 2.88 -12.68 -17.43
N ALA A 19 2.83 -12.28 -16.16
CA ALA A 19 3.97 -12.38 -15.23
C ALA A 19 4.16 -13.84 -14.79
N ARG A 20 4.83 -14.64 -15.62
CA ARG A 20 5.05 -16.06 -15.34
C ARG A 20 5.88 -16.21 -14.05
N LEU A 21 5.27 -16.81 -13.04
CA LEU A 21 5.99 -17.30 -11.87
C LEU A 21 6.63 -18.67 -12.19
N PRO A 22 7.78 -18.99 -11.58
CA PRO A 22 8.31 -20.35 -11.56
C PRO A 22 7.24 -21.36 -11.12
N ALA A 23 7.24 -22.56 -11.71
CA ALA A 23 6.20 -23.58 -11.46
C ALA A 23 6.01 -23.91 -9.95
N ARG A 24 7.10 -23.90 -9.18
CA ARG A 24 7.07 -24.13 -7.72
C ARG A 24 6.31 -23.03 -6.97
N GLU A 25 6.40 -21.78 -7.43
CA GLU A 25 5.77 -20.61 -6.80
C GLU A 25 4.30 -20.52 -7.23
N ALA A 26 3.99 -20.87 -8.47
CA ALA A 26 2.61 -21.05 -8.92
C ALA A 26 1.89 -22.17 -8.15
N ALA A 27 2.58 -23.29 -7.85
CA ALA A 27 2.05 -24.33 -6.99
C ALA A 27 1.86 -23.80 -5.55
N HIS A 28 2.88 -23.14 -4.99
CA HIS A 28 2.82 -22.54 -3.67
C HIS A 28 1.65 -21.56 -3.49
N LEU A 29 1.31 -20.77 -4.49
CA LEU A 29 0.16 -19.85 -4.44
C LEU A 29 -1.18 -20.56 -4.23
N ARG A 30 -1.32 -21.81 -4.70
CA ARG A 30 -2.53 -22.60 -4.48
C ARG A 30 -2.61 -23.14 -3.06
N ASP A 31 -1.45 -23.42 -2.46
CA ASP A 31 -1.36 -24.12 -1.18
C ASP A 31 -1.11 -23.17 0.01
N CYS A 32 -0.68 -21.93 -0.22
CA CYS A 32 -0.33 -20.96 0.81
C CYS A 32 -1.38 -19.84 0.94
N PRO A 33 -2.22 -19.84 1.99
CA PRO A 33 -3.23 -18.81 2.21
C PRO A 33 -2.65 -17.40 2.38
N SER A 34 -1.43 -17.28 2.91
CA SER A 34 -0.81 -15.97 3.16
C SER A 34 -0.47 -15.27 1.84
N CYS A 35 0.28 -15.95 0.96
CA CYS A 35 0.63 -15.40 -0.35
C CYS A 35 -0.61 -15.20 -1.24
N ALA A 36 -1.63 -16.07 -1.14
CA ALA A 36 -2.88 -15.89 -1.86
C ALA A 36 -3.64 -14.62 -1.41
N ARG A 37 -3.70 -14.36 -0.10
CA ARG A 37 -4.32 -13.14 0.46
C ARG A 37 -3.56 -11.89 0.06
N GLU A 38 -2.24 -11.92 0.09
CA GLU A 38 -1.40 -10.79 -0.30
C GLU A 38 -1.58 -10.45 -1.79
N LEU A 39 -1.53 -11.47 -2.66
CA LEU A 39 -1.82 -11.30 -4.09
C LEU A 39 -3.23 -10.74 -4.33
N ALA A 40 -4.23 -11.22 -3.60
CA ALA A 40 -5.60 -10.68 -3.69
C ALA A 40 -5.67 -9.22 -3.24
N SER A 41 -4.92 -8.82 -2.22
CA SER A 41 -4.82 -7.43 -1.78
C SER A 41 -4.25 -6.54 -2.87
N TYR A 42 -3.13 -6.95 -3.49
CA TYR A 42 -2.53 -6.19 -4.60
C TYR A 42 -3.46 -6.12 -5.81
N ARG A 43 -4.18 -7.20 -6.15
CA ARG A 43 -5.17 -7.18 -7.24
C ARG A 43 -6.29 -6.16 -7.01
N ARG A 44 -6.75 -5.98 -5.76
CA ARG A 44 -7.73 -4.92 -5.43
C ARG A 44 -7.18 -3.53 -5.68
N VAL A 45 -5.92 -3.28 -5.28
CA VAL A 45 -5.25 -1.99 -5.51
C VAL A 45 -5.08 -1.72 -7.01
N VAL A 46 -4.61 -2.72 -7.76
CA VAL A 46 -4.48 -2.62 -9.22
C VAL A 46 -5.82 -2.36 -9.88
N GLN A 47 -6.89 -3.04 -9.44
CA GLN A 47 -8.23 -2.81 -9.95
C GLN A 47 -8.69 -1.38 -9.68
N ALA A 48 -8.54 -0.90 -8.43
CA ALA A 48 -8.90 0.47 -8.06
C ALA A 48 -8.14 1.50 -8.90
N GLY A 49 -6.83 1.32 -9.10
CA GLY A 49 -6.03 2.21 -9.95
C GLY A 49 -6.41 2.17 -11.43
N ARG A 50 -6.84 1.02 -11.96
CA ARG A 50 -7.30 0.88 -13.35
C ARG A 50 -8.67 1.47 -13.61
N THR A 51 -9.54 1.49 -12.59
CA THR A 51 -10.90 2.04 -12.69
C THR A 51 -11.01 3.45 -12.15
N ALA A 52 -9.92 4.04 -11.64
CA ALA A 52 -9.93 5.39 -11.13
C ALA A 52 -10.24 6.38 -12.25
N GLU A 53 -11.21 7.25 -11.99
CA GLU A 53 -11.56 8.37 -12.85
C GLU A 53 -10.96 9.67 -12.32
N ALA A 54 -10.96 10.72 -13.14
CA ALA A 54 -10.46 12.03 -12.72
C ALA A 54 -11.21 12.58 -11.48
N ALA A 55 -12.49 12.20 -11.30
CA ALA A 55 -13.30 12.56 -10.15
C ALA A 55 -12.87 11.86 -8.86
N ASP A 56 -12.16 10.72 -8.94
CA ASP A 56 -11.63 10.00 -7.78
C ASP A 56 -10.33 10.61 -7.25
N VAL A 57 -9.68 11.48 -8.04
CA VAL A 57 -8.42 12.13 -7.65
C VAL A 57 -8.73 13.27 -6.69
N PRO A 58 -8.22 13.24 -5.44
CA PRO A 58 -8.43 14.33 -4.51
C PRO A 58 -7.81 15.64 -5.03
N THR A 59 -8.54 16.75 -4.89
CA THR A 59 -7.97 18.07 -5.14
C THR A 59 -6.84 18.32 -4.14
N PRO A 60 -5.65 18.76 -4.60
CA PRO A 60 -4.56 19.08 -3.69
C PRO A 60 -5.01 20.19 -2.72
N PRO A 61 -4.71 20.05 -1.41
CA PRO A 61 -5.10 21.07 -0.43
C PRO A 61 -4.31 22.37 -0.67
N PRO A 62 -4.87 23.54 -0.31
CA PRO A 62 -4.15 24.80 -0.36
C PRO A 62 -2.85 24.77 0.47
N PRO A 63 -1.80 25.54 0.11
CA PRO A 63 -0.55 25.59 0.88
C PRO A 63 -0.74 25.89 2.36
N SER A 64 -1.71 26.75 2.71
CA SER A 64 -2.02 27.13 4.09
C SER A 64 -2.43 25.95 4.98
N VAL A 65 -2.98 24.87 4.41
CA VAL A 65 -3.28 23.65 5.17
C VAL A 65 -2.00 22.98 5.60
N TRP A 66 -0.99 22.93 4.73
CA TRP A 66 0.32 22.36 5.07
C TRP A 66 1.07 23.23 6.07
N ASP A 67 1.01 24.56 5.91
CA ASP A 67 1.62 25.50 6.87
C ASP A 67 1.05 25.28 8.29
N ALA A 68 -0.27 25.10 8.41
CA ALA A 68 -0.92 24.83 9.68
C ALA A 68 -0.56 23.45 10.27
N VAL A 69 -0.45 22.42 9.44
CA VAL A 69 -0.01 21.08 9.87
C VAL A 69 1.42 21.12 10.41
N LEU A 70 2.33 21.83 9.72
CA LEU A 70 3.72 21.97 10.14
C LEU A 70 3.81 22.73 11.46
N ALA A 71 3.11 23.86 11.59
CA ALA A 71 3.05 24.61 12.85
C ALA A 71 2.54 23.75 14.02
N GLY A 72 1.48 22.95 13.80
CA GLY A 72 0.96 22.05 14.83
C GLY A 72 1.95 20.97 15.28
N ILE A 73 2.74 20.40 14.35
CA ILE A 73 3.80 19.44 14.68
C ILE A 73 4.90 20.10 15.53
N GLU A 74 5.26 21.36 15.22
CA GLU A 74 6.24 22.13 15.98
C GLU A 74 5.74 22.49 17.38
N ASP A 75 4.45 22.83 17.50
CA ASP A 75 3.78 23.10 18.78
C ASP A 75 3.72 21.84 19.65
N ASP A 76 3.34 20.68 19.08
CA ASP A 76 3.32 19.39 19.80
C ASP A 76 4.73 18.98 20.28
N ALA A 77 5.75 19.20 19.45
CA ALA A 77 7.14 18.95 19.83
C ALA A 77 7.62 19.89 20.94
N SER A 78 7.13 21.13 20.96
CA SER A 78 7.47 22.14 21.96
C SER A 78 6.66 22.00 23.26
N GLY A 79 5.50 21.34 23.19
CA GLY A 79 4.58 21.09 24.31
C GLY A 79 4.84 19.81 25.11
N GLY A 80 5.93 19.09 24.85
CA GLY A 80 6.24 17.80 25.48
C GLY A 80 6.49 17.86 26.99
N ASP A 81 5.51 17.37 27.75
CA ASP A 81 5.66 16.46 28.90
C ASP A 81 6.45 16.95 30.13
N GLY A 82 5.85 17.84 30.92
CA GLY A 82 6.19 17.97 32.34
C GLY A 82 5.37 16.95 33.16
N PRO A 83 5.97 16.17 34.07
CA PRO A 83 5.23 15.16 34.83
C PRO A 83 4.12 15.81 35.67
N PRO A 84 2.93 15.17 35.81
CA PRO A 84 1.88 15.69 36.68
C PRO A 84 2.35 15.69 38.16
N PRO A 85 1.85 16.61 39.00
CA PRO A 85 2.24 16.71 40.41
C PRO A 85 1.83 15.49 41.25
#